data_AF-G7GAB7-F1
#
_entry.id   AF-G7GAB7-F1
#
_cell.length_a   1.000
_cell.length_b   1.000
_cell.length_c   1.000
_cell.angle_alpha   90.00
_cell.angle_beta   90.00
_cell.angle_gamma   90.00
#
_symmetry.space_group_name_H-M   'P 1'
#
loop_
_entity.id
_entity.type
_entity.pdbx_description
1 polymer ?
#
loop_
_entity_poly.entity_id
_entity_poly.type
_entity_poly.pdbx_seq_one_letter_code
_entity_poly.pdbx_strand_id
1 'polypeptide(L)'
;MNLLNIKNSEYHIGSEWRRWDLHIHTPESQLGSSFIGTTWEQYLDALETKTKEFDIAVIGITDYMTIDGYKKIYEALNDTTAPRLSSVKFVLPNIEFRAQPSTSDGKALNIHLLINPGDSDHINKIERALTNLKVTYNSTQYGCYKDDLISFAKAQNPSIQEQLAYKFGIEQFKPSYTDILNWIDNDAWLKKIP
;
A
#
# COMPACT_ATOMS: atom_id res chain seq x y z
N MET A 1 8.27 -28.56 35.28
CA MET A 1 8.50 -27.79 34.04
C MET A 1 9.67 -28.42 33.32
N ASN A 2 9.47 -28.91 32.09
CA ASN A 2 10.51 -29.61 31.34
C ASN A 2 11.43 -28.56 30.68
N LEU A 3 12.60 -28.33 31.26
CA LEU A 3 13.57 -27.30 30.83
C LEU A 3 14.17 -27.55 29.42
N LEU A 4 13.90 -28.72 28.83
CA LEU A 4 14.41 -29.14 27.53
C LEU A 4 13.71 -28.48 26.32
N ASN A 5 12.63 -27.73 26.53
CA ASN A 5 11.86 -27.07 25.46
C ASN A 5 11.82 -25.53 25.61
N ILE A 6 12.83 -24.92 26.23
CA ILE A 6 12.95 -23.46 26.21
C ILE A 6 13.51 -23.05 24.83
N LYS A 7 12.66 -22.45 23.99
CA LYS A 7 13.13 -21.77 22.78
C LYS A 7 13.98 -20.57 23.20
N ASN A 8 15.24 -20.56 22.80
CA ASN A 8 16.07 -19.36 22.94
C ASN A 8 15.46 -18.25 22.07
N SER A 9 15.32 -17.07 22.66
CA SER A 9 14.92 -15.87 21.93
C SER A 9 16.03 -15.48 20.95
N GLU A 10 15.67 -15.15 19.71
CA GLU A 10 16.60 -14.49 18.77
C GLU A 10 17.00 -13.09 19.25
N TYR A 11 16.21 -12.51 20.17
CA TYR A 11 16.48 -11.24 20.80
C TYR A 11 17.05 -11.47 22.20
N HIS A 12 18.33 -11.12 22.37
CA HIS A 12 19.06 -11.31 23.64
C HIS A 12 18.60 -10.35 24.75
N ILE A 13 17.88 -9.30 24.38
CA ILE A 13 17.33 -8.28 25.27
C ILE A 13 15.84 -8.14 24.90
N GLY A 14 15.01 -7.77 25.88
CA GLY A 14 13.55 -7.68 25.73
C GLY A 14 13.10 -6.52 24.81
N SER A 15 12.45 -5.51 25.38
CA SER A 15 11.93 -4.38 24.60
C SER A 15 13.06 -3.48 24.08
N GLU A 16 13.32 -3.57 22.78
CA GLU A 16 14.28 -2.73 22.07
C GLU A 16 13.59 -1.84 21.04
N TRP A 17 14.10 -0.61 20.90
CA TRP A 17 13.68 0.30 19.83
C TRP A 17 14.22 -0.21 18.49
N ARG A 18 13.39 -0.14 17.45
CA ARG A 18 13.77 -0.47 16.07
C ARG A 18 13.42 0.70 15.17
N ARG A 19 14.18 0.88 14.09
CA ARG A 19 13.91 1.93 13.11
C ARG A 19 12.90 1.45 12.07
N TRP A 20 11.90 2.28 11.81
CA TRP A 20 10.77 1.98 10.93
C TRP A 20 10.73 3.05 9.84
N ASP A 21 10.52 2.64 8.59
CA ASP A 21 10.26 3.55 7.47
C ASP A 21 8.91 3.21 6.84
N LEU A 22 7.88 3.98 7.19
CA LEU A 22 6.50 3.69 6.79
C LEU A 22 6.06 4.44 5.54
N HIS A 23 6.97 5.10 4.83
CA HIS A 23 6.64 5.93 3.68
C HIS A 23 7.52 5.59 2.47
N ILE A 24 7.40 4.35 1.98
CA ILE A 24 8.15 3.86 0.82
C ILE A 24 7.20 3.60 -0.35
N HIS A 25 7.36 4.32 -1.45
CA HIS A 25 6.70 4.00 -2.71
C HIS A 25 7.47 2.93 -3.50
N THR A 26 6.74 2.20 -4.33
CA THR A 26 7.29 1.21 -5.26
C THR A 26 7.11 1.62 -6.73
N PRO A 27 7.71 0.89 -7.68
CA PRO A 27 7.40 1.05 -9.11
C PRO A 27 5.92 0.89 -9.48
N GLU A 28 5.08 0.25 -8.65
CA GLU A 28 3.62 0.20 -8.90
C GLU A 28 2.91 1.52 -8.56
N SER A 29 3.55 2.43 -7.82
CA SER A 29 2.99 3.74 -7.44
C SER A 29 2.91 4.71 -8.62
N GLN A 30 1.71 4.89 -9.17
CA GLN A 30 1.51 5.55 -10.47
C GLN A 30 1.73 7.08 -10.49
N LEU A 31 1.61 7.77 -9.35
CA LEU A 31 1.69 9.23 -9.33
C LEU A 31 3.13 9.78 -9.25
N GLY A 32 4.13 8.92 -9.11
CA GLY A 32 5.55 9.28 -9.15
C GLY A 32 6.17 9.20 -10.55
N SER A 33 7.40 9.70 -10.68
CA SER A 33 8.27 9.50 -11.85
C SER A 33 9.63 8.85 -11.51
N SER A 34 9.87 8.57 -10.22
CA SER A 34 11.16 8.13 -9.69
C SER A 34 11.63 6.75 -10.21
N PHE A 35 10.74 5.96 -10.81
CA PHE A 35 11.00 4.57 -11.21
C PHE A 35 10.94 4.35 -12.73
N ILE A 36 10.90 5.42 -13.53
CA ILE A 36 10.89 5.28 -15.00
C ILE A 36 12.19 4.59 -15.45
N GLY A 37 12.06 3.44 -16.09
CA GLY A 37 13.19 2.64 -16.56
C GLY A 37 13.86 1.78 -15.47
N THR A 38 13.36 1.78 -14.24
CA THR A 38 13.85 0.92 -13.16
C THR A 38 13.17 -0.44 -13.20
N THR A 39 13.95 -1.52 -13.21
CA THR A 39 13.40 -2.88 -13.07
C THR A 39 13.09 -3.19 -11.61
N TRP A 40 12.21 -4.17 -11.39
CA TRP A 40 11.91 -4.65 -10.03
C TRP A 40 13.15 -5.18 -9.30
N GLU A 41 14.05 -5.84 -10.01
CA GLU A 41 15.32 -6.32 -9.43
C GLU A 41 16.19 -5.15 -8.93
N GLN A 42 16.38 -4.12 -9.77
CA GLN A 42 17.13 -2.93 -9.39
C GLN A 42 16.50 -2.21 -8.19
N TYR A 43 15.17 -2.15 -8.13
CA TYR A 43 14.46 -1.58 -7.00
C TYR A 43 14.68 -2.38 -5.71
N LEU A 44 14.57 -3.72 -5.78
CA LEU A 44 14.80 -4.59 -4.63
C LEU A 44 16.25 -4.53 -4.14
N ASP A 45 17.23 -4.52 -5.04
CA ASP A 45 18.65 -4.34 -4.70
C ASP A 45 18.90 -3.04 -3.94
N ALA A 46 18.31 -1.94 -4.42
CA ALA A 46 18.41 -0.64 -3.78
C ALA A 46 17.72 -0.62 -2.41
N LEU A 47 16.51 -1.18 -2.31
CA LEU A 47 15.75 -1.26 -1.07
C LEU A 47 16.47 -2.11 -0.02
N GLU A 48 17.00 -3.27 -0.41
CA GLU A 48 17.76 -4.17 0.46
C GLU A 48 19.06 -3.52 0.95
N THR A 49 19.78 -2.85 0.04
CA THR A 49 20.99 -2.09 0.40
C THR A 49 20.67 -1.01 1.43
N LYS A 50 19.61 -0.23 1.22
CA LYS A 50 19.26 0.91 2.07
C LYS A 50 18.67 0.49 3.41
N THR A 51 17.79 -0.50 3.44
CA THR A 51 17.24 -1.02 4.69
C THR A 51 18.33 -1.61 5.58
N LYS A 52 19.34 -2.27 5.00
CA LYS A 52 20.52 -2.75 5.72
C LYS A 52 21.44 -1.61 6.20
N GLU A 53 21.74 -0.65 5.33
CA GLU A 53 22.59 0.52 5.65
C GLU A 53 22.05 1.31 6.84
N PHE A 54 20.72 1.46 6.92
CA PHE A 54 20.06 2.29 7.93
C PHE A 54 19.44 1.51 9.10
N ASP A 55 19.65 0.19 9.16
CA ASP A 55 19.08 -0.70 10.17
C ASP A 55 17.56 -0.58 10.28
N ILE A 56 16.87 -0.56 9.13
CA ILE A 56 15.41 -0.49 9.04
C ILE A 56 14.83 -1.88 9.24
N ALA A 57 14.14 -2.08 10.36
CA ALA A 57 13.52 -3.36 10.70
C ALA A 57 12.08 -3.49 10.20
N VAL A 58 11.38 -2.38 9.97
CA VAL A 58 9.99 -2.38 9.52
C VAL A 58 9.81 -1.38 8.39
N ILE A 59 9.16 -1.82 7.31
CA ILE A 59 8.84 -0.95 6.18
C ILE A 59 7.33 -0.89 5.93
N GLY A 60 6.84 0.28 5.53
CA GLY A 60 5.46 0.49 5.08
C GLY A 60 5.43 0.83 3.60
N ILE A 61 4.75 -0.02 2.81
CA ILE A 61 4.66 0.16 1.36
C ILE A 61 3.48 1.04 1.06
N THR A 62 3.76 2.25 0.55
CA THR A 62 2.90 3.44 0.55
C THR A 62 2.32 3.75 -0.82
N ASP A 63 1.92 2.75 -1.59
CA ASP A 63 1.51 2.98 -2.99
C ASP A 63 0.13 3.67 -3.08
N TYR A 64 -0.04 4.49 -4.12
CA TYR A 64 -1.30 5.20 -4.35
C TYR A 64 -2.43 4.24 -4.72
N MET A 65 -3.41 4.08 -3.82
CA MET A 65 -4.66 3.35 -4.07
C MET A 65 -4.51 1.88 -4.51
N THR A 66 -3.36 1.28 -4.27
CA THR A 66 -3.08 -0.13 -4.59
C THR A 66 -2.16 -0.75 -3.55
N ILE A 67 -2.17 -2.08 -3.47
CA ILE A 67 -1.18 -2.87 -2.74
C ILE A 67 -0.32 -3.73 -3.67
N ASP A 68 -0.29 -3.43 -4.98
CA ASP A 68 0.45 -4.25 -5.94
C ASP A 68 1.96 -4.33 -5.62
N GLY A 69 2.58 -3.21 -5.23
CA GLY A 69 3.97 -3.20 -4.78
C GLY A 69 4.17 -3.93 -3.46
N TYR A 70 3.22 -3.80 -2.53
CA TYR A 70 3.23 -4.56 -1.27
C TYR A 70 3.21 -6.07 -1.53
N LYS A 71 2.36 -6.57 -2.45
CA LYS A 71 2.30 -8.01 -2.79
C LYS A 71 3.65 -8.52 -3.28
N LYS A 72 4.32 -7.77 -4.16
CA LYS A 72 5.64 -8.16 -4.72
C LYS A 72 6.73 -8.21 -3.64
N ILE A 73 6.74 -7.24 -2.72
CA ILE A 73 7.69 -7.22 -1.61
C ILE A 73 7.38 -8.33 -0.61
N TYR A 74 6.10 -8.56 -0.32
CA TYR A 74 5.64 -9.66 0.53
C TYR A 74 6.04 -11.02 -0.05
N GLU A 75 5.90 -11.22 -1.36
CA GLU A 75 6.37 -12.42 -2.05
C GLU A 75 7.90 -12.58 -1.94
N ALA A 76 8.66 -11.52 -2.22
CA ALA A 76 10.13 -11.56 -2.13
C ALA A 76 10.65 -11.87 -0.71
N LEU A 77 9.96 -11.41 0.34
CA LEU A 77 10.27 -11.72 1.73
C LEU A 77 9.96 -13.19 2.10
N ASN A 78 8.90 -13.76 1.51
CA ASN A 78 8.40 -15.09 1.83
C ASN A 78 8.85 -16.17 0.82
N ASP A 79 9.71 -15.84 -0.14
CA ASP A 79 10.28 -16.78 -1.10
C ASP A 79 11.11 -17.86 -0.37
N THR A 80 10.76 -19.12 -0.58
CA THR A 80 11.43 -20.26 0.06
C THR A 80 12.76 -20.67 -0.59
N THR A 81 13.02 -20.19 -1.79
CA THR A 81 14.19 -20.53 -2.62
C THR A 81 15.24 -19.43 -2.62
N ALA A 82 14.81 -18.17 -2.69
CA ALA A 82 15.68 -17.00 -2.75
C ALA A 82 15.06 -15.80 -1.98
N PRO A 83 14.93 -15.90 -0.65
CA PRO A 83 14.37 -14.80 0.15
C PRO A 83 15.22 -13.54 0.05
N ARG A 84 14.56 -12.38 -0.07
CA ARG A 84 15.18 -11.06 -0.13
C ARG A 84 14.83 -10.25 1.13
N LEU A 85 15.48 -9.10 1.30
CA LEU A 85 15.18 -8.11 2.35
C LEU A 85 15.34 -8.67 3.78
N SER A 86 16.35 -9.50 4.00
CA SER A 86 16.59 -10.22 5.28
C SER A 86 16.75 -9.32 6.53
N SER A 87 17.12 -8.04 6.34
CA SER A 87 17.17 -7.01 7.39
C SER A 87 15.77 -6.59 7.86
N VAL A 88 14.78 -6.62 6.97
CA VAL A 88 13.40 -6.23 7.24
C VAL A 88 12.68 -7.39 7.93
N LYS A 89 12.15 -7.13 9.12
CA LYS A 89 11.43 -8.08 9.97
C LYS A 89 9.93 -8.05 9.78
N PHE A 90 9.40 -6.93 9.26
CA PHE A 90 7.98 -6.76 9.06
C PHE A 90 7.70 -5.78 7.92
N VAL A 91 6.71 -6.11 7.08
CA VAL A 91 6.22 -5.24 6.02
C VAL A 91 4.76 -4.90 6.30
N LEU A 92 4.43 -3.62 6.23
CA LEU A 92 3.09 -3.09 6.45
C LEU A 92 2.49 -2.64 5.11
N PRO A 93 1.27 -3.07 4.76
CA PRO A 93 0.49 -2.41 3.73
C PRO A 93 0.08 -1.01 4.23
N ASN A 94 0.52 0.03 3.52
CA ASN A 94 0.16 1.42 3.78
C ASN A 94 -0.46 2.02 2.50
N ILE A 95 -1.76 2.27 2.45
CA ILE A 95 -2.37 2.75 1.20
C ILE A 95 -2.47 4.28 1.26
N GLU A 96 -1.89 4.96 0.26
CA GLU A 96 -2.00 6.42 0.16
C GLU A 96 -3.19 6.83 -0.70
N PHE A 97 -4.04 7.69 -0.14
CA PHE A 97 -5.14 8.35 -0.83
C PHE A 97 -4.88 9.85 -0.93
N ARG A 98 -5.33 10.45 -2.04
CA ARG A 98 -5.49 11.90 -2.17
C ARG A 98 -6.96 12.24 -1.96
N ALA A 99 -7.30 12.90 -0.87
CA ALA A 99 -8.67 13.15 -0.45
C ALA A 99 -9.11 14.62 -0.62
N GLN A 100 -10.43 14.80 -0.75
CA GLN A 100 -11.11 16.11 -0.69
C GLN A 100 -11.63 16.42 0.73
N PRO A 101 -11.83 17.71 1.10
CA PRO A 101 -11.55 18.91 0.31
C PRO A 101 -10.06 19.16 0.16
N SER A 102 -9.69 19.89 -0.88
CA SER A 102 -8.34 20.42 -0.96
C SER A 102 -8.05 21.37 0.21
N THR A 103 -6.80 21.41 0.66
CA THR A 103 -6.27 22.43 1.56
C THR A 103 -6.51 23.84 1.01
N SER A 104 -6.33 24.86 1.84
CA SER A 104 -6.52 26.27 1.43
C SER A 104 -5.67 26.70 0.24
N ASP A 105 -4.57 25.99 -0.07
CA ASP A 105 -3.72 26.16 -1.25
C ASP A 105 -4.09 25.23 -2.43
N GLY A 106 -5.26 24.58 -2.39
CA GLY A 106 -5.81 23.79 -3.49
C GLY A 106 -5.28 22.36 -3.62
N LYS A 107 -4.39 21.91 -2.72
CA LYS A 107 -3.81 20.54 -2.75
C LYS A 107 -4.72 19.53 -2.06
N ALA A 108 -4.82 18.33 -2.63
CA ALA A 108 -5.54 17.25 -1.95
C ALA A 108 -4.83 16.87 -0.64
N LEU A 109 -5.59 16.45 0.36
CA LEU A 109 -5.05 15.92 1.63
C LEU A 109 -4.53 14.50 1.40
N ASN A 110 -3.32 14.20 1.84
CA ASN A 110 -2.81 12.82 1.82
C ASN A 110 -3.31 12.07 3.06
N ILE A 111 -3.98 10.94 2.83
CA ILE A 111 -4.46 10.05 3.89
C ILE A 111 -3.76 8.71 3.73
N HIS A 112 -3.19 8.21 4.82
CA HIS A 112 -2.48 6.93 4.88
C HIS A 112 -3.33 5.92 5.64
N LEU A 113 -3.66 4.80 5.00
CA LEU A 113 -4.34 3.69 5.64
C LEU A 113 -3.34 2.55 5.89
N LEU A 114 -2.87 2.44 7.13
CA LEU A 114 -2.05 1.32 7.57
C LEU A 114 -2.96 0.16 7.98
N ILE A 115 -2.76 -1.01 7.38
CA ILE A 115 -3.58 -2.19 7.63
C ILE A 115 -2.76 -3.24 8.37
N ASN A 116 -3.33 -3.84 9.41
CA ASN A 116 -2.71 -4.95 10.14
C ASN A 116 -2.72 -6.22 9.26
N PRO A 117 -1.56 -6.76 8.82
CA PRO A 117 -1.49 -7.92 7.94
C PRO A 117 -1.59 -9.27 8.70
N GLY A 118 -1.99 -9.27 9.98
CA GLY A 118 -2.07 -10.48 10.80
C GLY A 118 -3.09 -11.53 10.35
N ASP A 119 -4.02 -11.17 9.48
CA ASP A 119 -4.95 -12.10 8.82
C ASP A 119 -4.24 -12.76 7.62
N SER A 120 -4.22 -14.09 7.53
CA SER A 120 -3.53 -14.80 6.43
C SER A 120 -4.10 -14.48 5.04
N ASP A 121 -5.35 -14.02 4.98
CA ASP A 121 -6.06 -13.64 3.75
C ASP A 121 -6.14 -12.10 3.58
N HIS A 122 -5.29 -11.34 4.28
CA HIS A 122 -5.32 -9.87 4.26
C HIS A 122 -5.21 -9.29 2.84
N ILE A 123 -4.38 -9.83 1.95
CA ILE A 123 -4.21 -9.32 0.58
C ILE A 123 -5.55 -9.28 -0.16
N ASN A 124 -6.26 -10.41 -0.23
CA ASN A 124 -7.55 -10.49 -0.92
C ASN A 124 -8.61 -9.62 -0.24
N LYS A 125 -8.58 -9.52 1.10
CA LYS A 125 -9.51 -8.69 1.86
C LYS A 125 -9.27 -7.19 1.63
N ILE A 126 -8.02 -6.76 1.53
CA ILE A 126 -7.65 -5.39 1.18
C ILE A 126 -8.13 -5.06 -0.22
N GLU A 127 -7.83 -5.90 -1.22
CA GLU A 127 -8.24 -5.67 -2.60
C GLU A 127 -9.77 -5.60 -2.73
N ARG A 128 -10.50 -6.52 -2.10
CA ARG A 128 -11.95 -6.49 -2.05
C ARG A 128 -12.48 -5.22 -1.39
N ALA A 129 -11.88 -4.81 -0.27
CA ALA A 129 -12.30 -3.60 0.43
C ALA A 129 -12.08 -2.36 -0.46
N LEU A 130 -10.93 -2.24 -1.12
CA LEU A 130 -10.64 -1.16 -2.07
C LEU A 130 -11.66 -1.10 -3.21
N THR A 131 -12.08 -2.25 -3.77
CA THR A 131 -13.16 -2.28 -4.77
C THR A 131 -14.46 -1.64 -4.28
N ASN A 132 -14.73 -1.68 -2.97
CA ASN A 132 -15.92 -1.12 -2.33
C ASN A 132 -15.78 0.36 -1.93
N LEU A 133 -14.57 0.94 -1.94
CA LEU A 133 -14.41 2.38 -1.83
C LEU A 133 -14.85 3.00 -3.16
N LYS A 134 -15.97 3.71 -3.16
CA LYS A 134 -16.58 4.27 -4.37
C LYS A 134 -16.53 5.79 -4.39
N VAL A 135 -16.37 6.35 -5.59
CA VAL A 135 -16.67 7.76 -5.90
C VAL A 135 -17.76 7.83 -6.97
N THR A 136 -18.59 8.86 -6.93
CA THR A 136 -19.68 9.06 -7.90
C THR A 136 -19.30 10.15 -8.90
N TYR A 137 -19.48 9.86 -10.19
CA TYR A 137 -19.31 10.81 -11.28
C TYR A 137 -20.38 10.60 -12.35
N ASN A 138 -21.07 11.68 -12.74
CA ASN A 138 -22.20 11.64 -13.68
C ASN A 138 -23.21 10.52 -13.36
N SER A 139 -23.62 10.42 -12.09
CA SER A 139 -24.54 9.39 -11.56
C SER A 139 -24.04 7.93 -11.67
N THR A 140 -22.79 7.71 -12.07
CA THR A 140 -22.15 6.39 -12.09
C THR A 140 -21.18 6.27 -10.91
N GLN A 141 -21.16 5.11 -10.26
CA GLN A 141 -20.18 4.82 -9.20
C GLN A 141 -18.98 4.08 -9.78
N TYR A 142 -17.78 4.49 -9.37
CA TYR A 142 -16.51 3.87 -9.74
C TYR A 142 -15.78 3.46 -8.47
N GLY A 143 -15.23 2.26 -8.44
CA GLY A 143 -14.46 1.72 -7.33
C GLY A 143 -12.97 1.97 -7.39
N CYS A 144 -12.32 1.87 -6.24
CA CYS A 144 -10.88 2.02 -6.10
C CYS A 144 -10.16 0.72 -6.52
N TYR A 145 -10.25 0.35 -7.80
CA TYR A 145 -9.48 -0.74 -8.39
C TYR A 145 -9.23 -0.47 -9.88
N LYS A 146 -8.23 -1.14 -10.45
CA LYS A 146 -7.64 -0.80 -11.75
C LYS A 146 -8.65 -0.57 -12.88
N ASP A 147 -9.58 -1.50 -13.10
CA ASP A 147 -10.50 -1.41 -14.24
C ASP A 147 -11.54 -0.29 -14.08
N ASP A 148 -12.05 -0.07 -12.85
CA ASP A 148 -12.94 1.05 -12.56
C ASP A 148 -12.20 2.38 -12.60
N LEU A 149 -10.94 2.44 -12.18
CA LEU A 149 -10.10 3.65 -12.28
C LEU A 149 -9.84 4.03 -13.75
N ILE A 150 -9.60 3.04 -14.62
CA ILE A 150 -9.48 3.25 -16.07
C ILE A 150 -10.83 3.69 -16.67
N SER A 151 -11.93 3.07 -16.25
CA SER A 151 -13.28 3.44 -16.71
C SER A 151 -13.66 4.85 -16.26
N PHE A 152 -13.30 5.22 -15.03
CA PHE A 152 -13.48 6.55 -14.46
C PHE A 152 -12.65 7.61 -15.20
N ALA A 153 -11.42 7.27 -15.58
CA ALA A 153 -10.59 8.12 -16.43
C ALA A 153 -11.23 8.38 -17.80
N LYS A 154 -11.69 7.32 -18.48
CA LYS A 154 -12.35 7.41 -19.79
C LYS A 154 -13.68 8.17 -19.73
N ALA A 155 -14.42 8.07 -18.62
CA ALA A 155 -15.66 8.83 -18.42
C ALA A 155 -15.41 10.35 -18.32
N GLN A 156 -14.27 10.77 -17.78
CA GLN A 156 -13.87 12.17 -17.66
C GLN A 156 -13.15 12.70 -18.92
N ASN A 157 -12.35 11.86 -19.56
CA ASN A 157 -11.62 12.17 -20.78
C ASN A 157 -11.70 10.99 -21.76
N PRO A 158 -12.71 10.93 -22.64
CA PRO A 158 -12.91 9.83 -23.58
C PRO A 158 -11.75 9.63 -24.58
N SER A 159 -10.92 10.66 -24.80
CA SER A 159 -9.79 10.62 -25.72
C SER A 159 -8.47 10.22 -25.04
N ILE A 160 -8.48 9.90 -23.74
CA ILE A 160 -7.27 9.49 -23.04
C ILE A 160 -6.72 8.18 -23.60
N GLN A 161 -5.40 8.15 -23.80
CA GLN A 161 -4.70 6.93 -24.23
C GLN A 161 -4.77 5.86 -23.14
N GLU A 162 -4.92 4.61 -23.53
CA GLU A 162 -5.12 3.49 -22.61
C GLU A 162 -3.99 3.36 -21.57
N GLN A 163 -2.74 3.53 -22.00
CA GLN A 163 -1.57 3.48 -21.12
C GLN A 163 -1.50 4.62 -20.09
N LEU A 164 -2.20 5.74 -20.33
CA LEU A 164 -2.28 6.87 -19.41
C LEU A 164 -3.53 6.85 -18.54
N ALA A 165 -4.55 6.07 -18.94
CA ALA A 165 -5.85 6.05 -18.30
C ALA A 165 -5.77 5.63 -16.83
N TYR A 166 -4.95 4.65 -16.50
CA TYR A 166 -4.83 4.19 -15.11
C TYR A 166 -4.25 5.27 -14.19
N LYS A 167 -3.12 5.87 -14.59
CA LYS A 167 -2.50 6.96 -13.83
C LYS A 167 -3.44 8.16 -13.66
N PHE A 168 -4.13 8.55 -14.73
CA PHE A 168 -5.11 9.63 -14.67
C PHE A 168 -6.31 9.28 -13.78
N GLY A 169 -6.77 8.03 -13.82
CA GLY A 169 -7.82 7.51 -12.94
C GLY A 169 -7.46 7.67 -11.47
N ILE A 170 -6.26 7.22 -11.07
CA ILE A 170 -5.74 7.40 -9.70
C ILE A 170 -5.62 8.89 -9.35
N GLU A 171 -5.15 9.73 -10.28
CA GLU A 171 -4.99 11.16 -10.04
C GLU A 171 -6.33 11.86 -9.78
N GLN A 172 -7.39 11.45 -10.46
CA GLN A 172 -8.72 12.06 -10.32
C GLN A 172 -9.58 11.41 -9.24
N PHE A 173 -9.31 10.15 -8.85
CA PHE A 173 -10.10 9.43 -7.86
C PHE A 173 -9.83 10.02 -6.48
N LYS A 174 -10.61 11.01 -6.07
CA LYS A 174 -10.39 11.75 -4.82
C LYS A 174 -11.57 11.59 -3.88
N PRO A 175 -11.71 10.45 -3.19
CA PRO A 175 -12.78 10.27 -2.21
C PRO A 175 -12.66 11.33 -1.12
N SER A 176 -13.78 11.82 -0.61
CA SER A 176 -13.74 12.74 0.52
C SER A 176 -13.30 12.00 1.80
N TYR A 177 -12.84 12.75 2.80
CA TYR A 177 -12.58 12.19 4.13
C TYR A 177 -13.79 11.42 4.67
N THR A 178 -15.00 11.97 4.48
CA THR A 178 -16.26 11.34 4.89
C THR A 178 -16.51 10.03 4.15
N ASP A 179 -16.22 9.97 2.85
CA ASP A 179 -16.38 8.73 2.06
C ASP A 179 -15.42 7.64 2.55
N ILE A 180 -14.17 8.00 2.86
CA ILE A 180 -13.17 7.07 3.38
C ILE A 180 -13.60 6.53 4.74
N LEU A 181 -14.02 7.39 5.68
CA LEU A 181 -14.49 6.96 6.99
C LEU A 181 -15.73 6.06 6.89
N ASN A 182 -16.72 6.47 6.09
CA ASN A 182 -17.93 5.68 5.87
C ASN A 182 -17.59 4.32 5.26
N TRP A 183 -16.67 4.27 4.30
CA TRP A 183 -16.21 3.02 3.70
C TRP A 183 -15.59 2.10 4.75
N ILE A 184 -14.68 2.60 5.59
CA ILE A 184 -14.06 1.82 6.68
C ILE A 184 -15.13 1.33 7.67
N ASP A 185 -16.05 2.19 8.08
CA ASP A 185 -17.09 1.87 9.07
C ASP A 185 -18.12 0.84 8.57
N ASN A 186 -18.29 0.73 7.25
CA ASN A 186 -19.21 -0.21 6.62
C ASN A 186 -18.53 -1.51 6.14
N ASP A 187 -17.19 -1.58 6.16
CA ASP A 187 -16.47 -2.83 5.90
C ASP A 187 -16.15 -3.54 7.23
N ALA A 188 -16.84 -4.66 7.46
CA ALA A 188 -16.72 -5.42 8.70
C ALA A 188 -15.31 -5.97 8.98
N TRP A 189 -14.43 -6.07 7.96
CA TRP A 189 -13.06 -6.50 8.14
C TRP A 189 -12.14 -5.32 8.43
N LEU A 190 -12.23 -4.23 7.67
CA LEU A 190 -11.43 -3.02 7.94
C LEU A 190 -11.74 -2.40 9.30
N LYS A 191 -13.01 -2.46 9.74
CA LYS A 191 -13.43 -1.95 11.03
C LYS A 191 -12.88 -2.73 12.23
N LYS A 192 -12.38 -3.95 12.04
CA LYS A 192 -11.85 -4.75 13.16
C LYS A 192 -10.67 -4.01 13.78
N ILE A 193 -10.91 -3.49 14.97
CA ILE A 193 -9.84 -3.03 15.85
C ILE A 193 -9.10 -4.30 16.30
N PRO A 194 -7.76 -4.36 16.15
CA PRO A 194 -6.97 -5.50 16.62
C PRO A 194 -7.18 -5.82 18.10
#